data_AF-A0AAW1V8J5-F1
#
_entry.id   AF-A0AAW1V8J5-F1
#
_cell.length_a   1.000
_cell.length_b   1.000
_cell.length_c   1.000
_cell.angle_alpha   90.00
_cell.angle_beta   90.00
_cell.angle_gamma   90.00
#
_symmetry.space_group_name_H-M   'P 1'
#
loop_
_entity.id
_entity.type
_entity.pdbx_description
1 polymer ?
#
loop_
_entity_poly.entity_id
_entity_poly.type
_entity_poly.pdbx_seq_one_letter_code
_entity_poly.pdbx_strand_id
1 'polypeptide(L)'
;MELKDKLLRGIYAYGFEKLSAIQERAIMPCIKRHDVITQAQSGTGKTASFLISILQQIVTSIRNCQTLILATTRELAQQTQKVVIALEDFMSAADCYACIGGTNVREDIKKLESGPHVVVGTPGRVSDMITPRARLTGHIKLFVSN
;
A
#
# COMPACT_ATOMS: atom_id res chain seq x y z
N MET A 1 -13.84 1.30 15.44
CA MET A 1 -12.50 1.71 14.98
C MET A 1 -12.61 3.16 14.53
N GLU A 2 -11.76 4.05 15.02
CA GLU A 2 -11.74 5.45 14.56
C GLU A 2 -10.88 5.57 13.30
N LEU A 3 -11.46 5.21 12.15
CA LEU A 3 -10.85 5.42 10.83
C LEU A 3 -11.15 6.84 10.34
N LYS A 4 -10.28 7.38 9.48
CA LYS A 4 -10.54 8.65 8.79
C LYS A 4 -11.85 8.54 7.99
N ASP A 5 -12.74 9.51 8.11
CA ASP A 5 -14.05 9.49 7.43
C ASP A 5 -13.95 9.24 5.92
N LYS A 6 -12.96 9.86 5.27
CA LYS A 6 -12.70 9.68 3.84
C LYS A 6 -12.27 8.25 3.49
N LEU A 7 -11.44 7.63 4.32
CA LEU A 7 -11.06 6.23 4.14
C LEU A 7 -12.26 5.31 4.37
N LEU A 8 -13.08 5.60 5.38
CA LEU A 8 -14.28 4.83 5.66
C LEU A 8 -15.25 4.85 4.46
N ARG A 9 -15.43 6.02 3.81
CA ARG A 9 -16.22 6.12 2.57
C ARG A 9 -15.66 5.26 1.44
N GLY A 10 -14.34 5.26 1.24
CA GLY A 10 -13.69 4.39 0.24
C GLY A 10 -13.88 2.90 0.53
N ILE A 11 -13.79 2.49 1.80
CA ILE A 11 -14.04 1.11 2.24
C ILE A 11 -15.47 0.68 1.89
N TYR A 12 -16.48 1.51 2.20
CA TYR A 12 -17.87 1.22 1.88
C TYR A 12 -18.13 1.21 0.37
N ALA A 13 -17.59 2.18 -0.37
CA ALA A 13 -17.74 2.24 -1.83
C ALA A 13 -17.11 1.04 -2.55
N TYR A 14 -16.04 0.48 -1.99
CA TYR A 14 -15.43 -0.76 -2.47
C TYR A 14 -16.28 -2.02 -2.18
N GLY A 15 -17.31 -1.91 -1.33
CA GLY A 15 -18.23 -2.99 -0.99
C GLY A 15 -17.93 -3.70 0.33
N PHE A 16 -17.06 -3.16 1.18
CA PHE A 16 -16.82 -3.71 2.52
C PHE A 16 -17.79 -3.14 3.55
N GLU A 17 -18.99 -3.72 3.61
CA GLU A 17 -20.01 -3.32 4.60
C GLU A 17 -19.75 -3.90 6.00
N LYS A 18 -19.22 -5.13 6.04
CA LYS A 18 -18.85 -5.83 7.27
C LYS A 18 -17.44 -6.39 7.15
N LEU A 19 -16.64 -6.19 8.19
CA LEU A 19 -15.28 -6.71 8.24
C LEU A 19 -15.31 -8.25 8.35
N SER A 20 -14.38 -8.90 7.66
CA SER A 20 -14.10 -10.32 7.87
C SER A 20 -13.35 -10.53 9.19
N ALA A 21 -13.36 -11.77 9.72
CA ALA A 21 -12.67 -12.09 10.97
C ALA A 21 -11.17 -11.73 10.95
N ILE A 22 -10.50 -11.82 9.79
CA ILE A 22 -9.09 -11.43 9.67
C ILE A 22 -8.92 -9.91 9.63
N GLN A 23 -9.86 -9.17 9.04
CA GLN A 23 -9.86 -7.70 9.03
C GLN A 23 -10.05 -7.14 10.45
N GLU A 24 -11.02 -7.67 11.20
CA GLU A 24 -11.26 -7.26 12.59
C GLU A 24 -10.03 -7.46 13.49
N ARG A 25 -9.29 -8.57 13.28
CA ARG A 25 -8.11 -8.91 14.07
C ARG A 25 -6.84 -8.18 13.63
N ALA A 26 -6.66 -7.93 12.34
CA ALA A 26 -5.40 -7.42 11.80
C ALA A 26 -5.34 -5.88 11.73
N ILE A 27 -6.46 -5.19 11.46
CA ILE A 27 -6.44 -3.75 11.18
C ILE A 27 -5.91 -2.93 12.37
N MET A 28 -6.44 -3.16 13.57
CA MET A 28 -6.06 -2.34 14.74
C MET A 28 -4.61 -2.53 15.18
N PRO A 29 -4.05 -3.77 15.26
CA PRO A 29 -2.62 -3.96 15.50
C PRO A 29 -1.74 -3.23 14.48
N CYS A 30 -2.08 -3.30 13.19
CA CYS A 30 -1.32 -2.59 12.15
C CYS A 30 -1.41 -1.07 12.28
N ILE A 31 -2.59 -0.50 12.59
CA ILE A 31 -2.76 0.94 12.86
C ILE A 31 -1.94 1.39 14.06
N LYS A 32 -1.82 0.54 15.08
CA LYS A 32 -0.99 0.77 16.27
C LYS A 32 0.51 0.58 16.03
N ARG A 33 0.94 0.29 14.78
CA ARG A 33 2.34 0.08 14.38
C ARG A 33 3.01 -1.08 15.12
N HIS A 34 2.25 -2.10 15.47
CA HIS A 34 2.86 -3.36 15.89
C HIS A 34 3.36 -4.11 14.66
N ASP A 35 4.41 -4.89 14.82
CA ASP A 35 4.79 -5.89 13.83
C ASP A 35 3.75 -7.02 13.86
N VAL A 36 3.19 -7.35 12.69
CA VAL A 36 2.08 -8.29 12.57
C VAL A 36 2.41 -9.38 11.55
N ILE A 37 2.28 -10.62 11.98
CA ILE A 37 2.26 -11.79 11.10
C ILE A 37 0.80 -12.24 10.99
N THR A 38 0.25 -12.18 9.77
CA THR A 38 -1.12 -12.64 9.51
C THR A 38 -1.12 -13.93 8.69
N GLN A 39 -1.80 -14.96 9.19
CA GLN A 39 -2.07 -16.18 8.44
C GLN A 39 -3.58 -16.36 8.30
N ALA A 40 -4.04 -16.50 7.06
CA ALA A 40 -5.43 -16.81 6.74
C ALA A 40 -5.52 -17.47 5.37
N GLN A 41 -6.66 -18.10 5.06
CA GLN A 41 -6.93 -18.67 3.75
C GLN A 41 -7.00 -17.58 2.66
N SER A 42 -6.82 -17.97 1.40
CA SER A 42 -7.00 -17.07 0.25
C SER A 42 -8.44 -16.53 0.20
N GLY A 43 -8.62 -15.31 -0.30
CA GLY A 43 -9.95 -14.69 -0.41
C GLY A 43 -10.56 -14.18 0.91
N THR A 44 -9.86 -14.29 2.04
CA THR A 44 -10.39 -13.86 3.36
C THR A 44 -10.29 -12.35 3.64
N GLY A 45 -9.71 -11.58 2.72
CA GLY A 45 -9.59 -10.12 2.86
C GLY A 45 -8.28 -9.61 3.48
N LYS A 46 -7.24 -10.44 3.58
CA LYS A 46 -5.89 -10.06 4.07
C LYS A 46 -5.35 -8.78 3.41
N THR A 47 -5.48 -8.68 2.09
CA THR A 47 -5.03 -7.51 1.32
C THR A 47 -5.70 -6.23 1.80
N ALA A 48 -7.03 -6.25 1.90
CA ALA A 48 -7.77 -5.10 2.41
C ALA A 48 -7.37 -4.75 3.85
N SER A 49 -7.10 -5.73 4.72
CA SER A 49 -6.68 -5.47 6.10
C SER A 49 -5.43 -4.59 6.18
N PHE A 50 -4.36 -4.96 5.46
CA PHE A 50 -3.13 -4.17 5.51
C PHE A 50 -3.27 -2.84 4.74
N LEU A 51 -4.01 -2.82 3.62
CA LEU A 51 -4.21 -1.59 2.85
C LEU A 51 -5.01 -0.52 3.60
N ILE A 52 -6.08 -0.92 4.30
CA ILE A 52 -6.84 -0.02 5.19
C ILE A 52 -5.92 0.55 6.26
N SER A 53 -5.07 -0.30 6.85
CA SER A 53 -4.13 0.10 7.90
C SER A 53 -3.05 1.07 7.39
N ILE A 54 -2.60 0.88 6.15
CA ILE A 54 -1.66 1.77 5.46
C ILE A 54 -2.30 3.13 5.22
N LEU A 55 -3.45 3.17 4.53
CA LEU A 55 -4.14 4.41 4.16
C LEU A 55 -4.53 5.23 5.39
N GLN A 56 -4.89 4.55 6.49
CA GLN A 56 -5.16 5.22 7.77
C GLN A 56 -3.94 6.00 8.27
N GLN A 57 -2.72 5.51 8.04
CA GLN A 57 -1.49 6.08 8.57
C GLN A 57 -0.78 7.05 7.62
N ILE A 58 -1.09 7.03 6.32
CA ILE A 58 -0.47 7.95 5.34
C ILE A 58 -0.76 9.40 5.70
N VAL A 59 0.29 10.22 5.58
CA VAL A 59 0.22 11.68 5.67
C VAL A 59 0.33 12.26 4.26
N THR A 60 -0.79 12.63 3.66
CA THR A 60 -0.87 13.04 2.25
C THR A 60 -0.26 14.41 1.93
N SER A 61 0.04 15.21 2.95
CA SER A 61 0.77 16.48 2.80
C SER A 61 2.27 16.28 2.56
N ILE A 62 2.81 15.08 2.82
CA ILE A 62 4.22 14.75 2.66
C ILE A 62 4.39 13.89 1.41
N ARG A 63 4.94 14.47 0.33
CA ARG A 63 5.21 13.82 -0.97
C ARG A 63 6.45 12.91 -0.92
N ASN A 64 6.37 11.95 0.01
CA ASN A 64 7.29 10.89 0.42
C ASN A 64 6.74 9.50 0.11
N CYS A 65 7.55 8.56 -0.41
CA CYS A 65 7.26 7.14 -0.22
C CYS A 65 7.27 6.83 1.28
N GLN A 66 6.08 6.52 1.82
CA GLN A 66 5.84 6.24 3.24
C GLN A 66 5.60 4.75 3.47
N THR A 67 5.22 4.01 2.43
CA THR A 67 4.93 2.58 2.53
C THR A 67 5.45 1.83 1.31
N LEU A 68 6.12 0.71 1.57
CA LEU A 68 6.55 -0.25 0.56
C LEU A 68 5.85 -1.59 0.78
N ILE A 69 5.16 -2.08 -0.25
CA ILE A 69 4.56 -3.40 -0.30
C ILE A 69 5.33 -4.24 -1.33
N LEU A 70 5.97 -5.32 -0.88
CA LEU A 70 6.53 -6.31 -1.78
C LEU A 70 5.46 -7.32 -2.17
N ALA A 71 5.36 -7.57 -3.47
CA ALA A 71 4.51 -8.60 -4.05
C ALA A 71 5.38 -9.60 -4.82
N THR A 72 5.06 -10.89 -4.68
CA THR A 72 5.82 -11.98 -5.34
C THR A 72 5.70 -11.99 -6.87
N THR A 73 4.62 -11.45 -7.43
CA THR A 73 4.39 -11.39 -8.89
C THR A 73 3.98 -9.99 -9.37
N ARG A 74 4.14 -9.75 -10.67
CA ARG A 74 3.77 -8.47 -11.31
C ARG A 74 2.26 -8.25 -11.25
N GLU A 75 1.50 -9.33 -11.44
CA GLU A 75 0.04 -9.36 -11.44
C GLU A 75 -0.48 -9.03 -10.04
N LEU A 76 0.12 -9.61 -8.99
CA LEU A 76 -0.26 -9.33 -7.61
C LEU A 76 0.06 -7.89 -7.23
N ALA A 77 1.19 -7.33 -7.69
CA ALA A 77 1.52 -5.93 -7.48
C ALA A 77 0.48 -5.01 -8.12
N GLN A 78 0.09 -5.27 -9.37
CA GLN A 78 -0.93 -4.49 -10.07
C GLN A 78 -2.32 -4.63 -9.45
N GLN A 79 -2.70 -5.83 -9.02
CA GLN A 79 -3.95 -6.05 -8.30
C GLN A 79 -3.96 -5.26 -6.98
N THR A 80 -2.88 -5.32 -6.22
CA THR A 80 -2.76 -4.57 -4.96
C THR A 80 -2.85 -3.07 -5.20
N GLN A 81 -2.16 -2.53 -6.23
CA GLN A 81 -2.25 -1.12 -6.61
C GLN A 81 -3.70 -0.72 -6.94
N LYS A 82 -4.44 -1.54 -7.69
CA LYS A 82 -5.86 -1.26 -8.00
C LYS A 82 -6.72 -1.17 -6.74
N VAL A 83 -6.49 -2.03 -5.75
CA VAL A 83 -7.22 -1.98 -4.48
C VAL A 83 -6.85 -0.72 -3.70
N VAL A 84 -5.58 -0.31 -3.68
CA VAL A 84 -5.14 0.96 -3.06
C VAL A 84 -5.91 2.13 -3.68
N ILE A 85 -5.90 2.23 -5.01
CA ILE A 85 -6.58 3.30 -5.76
C ILE A 85 -8.08 3.34 -5.46
N ALA A 86 -8.72 2.16 -5.38
CA ALA A 86 -10.15 2.10 -5.10
C ALA A 86 -10.50 2.49 -3.65
N LEU A 87 -9.67 2.12 -2.68
CA LEU A 87 -9.88 2.48 -1.27
C LEU A 87 -9.55 3.96 -0.99
N GLU A 88 -8.63 4.56 -1.74
CA GLU A 88 -8.19 5.95 -1.54
C GLU A 88 -8.99 7.00 -2.32
N ASP A 89 -9.95 6.57 -3.17
CA ASP A 89 -10.72 7.43 -4.08
C ASP A 89 -11.28 8.70 -3.39
N PHE A 90 -11.87 8.53 -2.20
CA PHE A 90 -12.44 9.62 -1.40
C PHE A 90 -11.41 10.38 -0.54
N MET A 91 -10.18 9.87 -0.42
CA MET A 91 -9.07 10.58 0.21
C MET A 91 -8.44 11.60 -0.75
N SER A 92 -8.50 11.30 -2.06
CA SER A 92 -8.12 12.15 -3.19
C SER A 92 -6.70 12.74 -3.11
N ALA A 93 -5.79 12.06 -2.42
CA ALA A 93 -4.42 12.56 -2.19
C ALA A 93 -3.37 11.49 -1.87
N ALA A 94 -3.75 10.25 -1.58
CA ALA A 94 -2.79 9.16 -1.55
C ALA A 94 -2.48 8.76 -3.00
N ASP A 95 -1.19 8.57 -3.29
CA ASP A 95 -0.71 8.28 -4.65
C ASP A 95 0.03 6.95 -4.55
N CYS A 96 -0.30 6.03 -5.45
CA CYS A 96 0.18 4.66 -5.41
C CYS A 96 0.83 4.28 -6.73
N TYR A 97 2.07 3.81 -6.67
CA TYR A 97 2.83 3.41 -7.84
C TYR A 97 3.22 1.93 -7.80
N ALA A 98 3.01 1.22 -8.92
CA ALA A 98 3.47 -0.15 -9.10
C ALA A 98 4.85 -0.17 -9.78
N CYS A 99 5.87 -0.59 -9.04
CA CYS A 99 7.25 -0.69 -9.49
C CYS A 99 7.59 -2.16 -9.81
N ILE A 100 7.41 -2.55 -11.08
CA ILE A 100 7.42 -3.95 -11.53
C ILE A 100 8.21 -4.14 -12.82
N GLY A 101 8.55 -5.38 -13.15
CA GLY A 101 8.70 -5.78 -14.55
C GLY A 101 10.06 -5.56 -15.13
N GLY A 102 10.35 -5.35 -16.41
CA GLY A 102 9.54 -5.33 -17.63
C GLY A 102 9.00 -3.96 -18.06
N THR A 103 9.15 -2.91 -17.25
CA THR A 103 8.99 -1.50 -17.65
C THR A 103 10.34 -0.80 -17.69
N ASN A 104 10.40 0.43 -18.22
CA ASN A 104 11.63 1.20 -18.29
C ASN A 104 12.05 1.73 -16.90
N VAL A 105 13.23 1.32 -16.43
CA VAL A 105 13.80 1.77 -15.14
C VAL A 105 13.84 3.30 -15.00
N ARG A 106 14.11 4.03 -16.09
CA ARG A 106 14.14 5.51 -16.04
C ARG A 106 12.75 6.12 -15.82
N GLU A 107 11.69 5.47 -16.27
CA GLU A 107 10.32 5.92 -16.02
C GLU A 107 9.92 5.65 -14.57
N ASP A 108 10.28 4.49 -14.03
CA ASP A 108 10.10 4.16 -12.62
C ASP A 108 10.81 5.18 -11.72
N ILE A 109 12.07 5.54 -12.02
CA ILE A 109 12.81 6.57 -11.27
C ILE A 109 12.06 7.91 -11.30
N LYS A 110 11.61 8.37 -12.47
CA LYS A 110 10.84 9.63 -12.59
C LYS A 110 9.54 9.58 -11.79
N LYS A 111 8.86 8.43 -11.77
CA LYS A 111 7.64 8.23 -10.98
C LYS A 111 7.92 8.20 -9.48
N LEU A 112 9.04 7.65 -9.05
CA LEU A 112 9.46 7.71 -7.65
C LEU A 112 9.87 9.13 -7.22
N GLU A 113 10.51 9.89 -8.12
CA GLU A 113 10.85 11.30 -7.91
C GLU A 113 9.61 12.18 -7.70
N SER A 114 8.44 11.84 -8.25
CA SER A 114 7.18 12.55 -7.97
C SER A 114 6.60 12.29 -6.57
N GLY A 115 7.20 11.37 -5.80
CA GLY A 115 6.87 11.13 -4.40
C GLY A 115 5.53 10.42 -4.16
N PRO A 116 5.28 9.24 -4.76
CA PRO A 116 4.11 8.43 -4.44
C PRO A 116 4.16 8.03 -2.97
N HIS A 117 3.01 8.01 -2.31
CA HIS A 117 2.91 7.69 -0.89
C HIS A 117 3.05 6.19 -0.62
N VAL A 118 2.52 5.37 -1.54
CA VAL A 118 2.59 3.92 -1.53
C VAL A 118 3.33 3.43 -2.77
N VAL A 119 4.29 2.54 -2.56
CA VAL A 119 4.92 1.79 -3.64
C VAL A 119 4.60 0.32 -3.45
N VAL A 120 4.05 -0.31 -4.49
CA VAL A 120 3.89 -1.76 -4.56
C VAL A 120 4.89 -2.26 -5.59
N GLY A 121 5.69 -3.28 -5.29
CA GLY A 121 6.68 -3.71 -6.27
C GLY A 121 7.15 -5.15 -6.13
N THR A 122 7.72 -5.67 -7.21
CA THR A 122 8.39 -6.97 -7.21
C THR A 122 9.81 -6.81 -6.66
N PRO A 123 10.33 -7.78 -5.88
CA PRO A 123 11.62 -7.65 -5.19
C PRO A 123 12.79 -7.20 -6.09
N GLY A 124 12.94 -7.82 -7.28
CA GLY A 124 14.02 -7.47 -8.21
C GLY A 124 13.96 -6.00 -8.66
N ARG A 125 12.80 -5.55 -9.13
CA ARG A 125 12.64 -4.15 -9.55
C ARG A 125 12.77 -3.16 -8.39
N VAL A 126 12.24 -3.48 -7.22
CA VAL A 126 12.40 -2.64 -6.03
C VAL A 126 13.88 -2.50 -5.67
N SER A 127 14.65 -3.59 -5.74
CA SER A 127 16.10 -3.58 -5.53
C SER A 127 16.80 -2.62 -6.49
N ASP A 128 16.44 -2.61 -7.78
CA ASP A 128 16.98 -1.67 -8.77
C ASP A 128 16.67 -0.21 -8.43
N MET A 129 15.60 0.05 -7.66
CA MET A 129 15.19 1.38 -7.22
C MET A 129 15.77 1.79 -5.87
N ILE A 130 16.54 0.94 -5.19
CA ILE A 130 17.28 1.33 -3.98
C ILE A 130 18.57 2.02 -4.40
N THR A 131 18.41 3.24 -4.90
CA THR A 131 19.52 4.08 -5.34
C THR A 131 19.38 5.50 -4.80
N PRO A 132 20.48 6.26 -4.68
CA PRO A 132 20.42 7.66 -4.26
C PRO A 132 19.50 8.52 -5.13
N ARG A 133 19.32 8.15 -6.41
CA ARG A 133 18.48 8.88 -7.36
C ARG A 133 16.99 8.61 -7.16
N ALA A 134 16.60 7.34 -7.03
CA ALA A 134 15.20 6.95 -6.87
C ALA A 134 14.62 7.28 -5.48
N ARG A 135 15.48 7.40 -4.44
CA ARG A 135 15.11 7.83 -3.07
C ARG A 135 13.96 7.04 -2.43
N LEU A 136 13.74 5.80 -2.87
CA LEU A 136 12.58 4.98 -2.47
C LEU A 136 12.48 4.78 -0.95
N THR A 137 13.62 4.60 -0.27
CA THR A 137 13.67 4.13 1.12
C THR A 137 13.80 5.22 2.18
N GLY A 138 13.94 6.49 1.79
CA GLY A 138 14.29 7.56 2.73
C GLY A 138 13.22 7.91 3.78
N HIS A 139 11.95 7.57 3.53
CA HIS A 139 10.82 7.96 4.39
C HIS A 139 9.83 6.81 4.67
N ILE A 140 10.22 5.57 4.38
CA ILE A 140 9.38 4.41 4.62
C ILE A 140 9.14 4.25 6.13
N LYS A 141 7.88 4.20 6.52
CA LYS A 141 7.43 3.96 7.90
C LYS A 141 6.75 2.61 8.08
N LEU A 142 6.26 2.02 6.99
CA LEU A 142 5.61 0.72 6.98
C LEU A 142 6.13 -0.11 5.81
N PHE A 143 6.41 -1.38 6.09
CA PHE A 143 6.82 -2.37 5.11
C PHE A 143 5.86 -3.57 5.19
N VAL A 144 5.43 -4.07 4.03
CA VAL A 144 4.59 -5.27 3.92
C VAL A 144 5.24 -6.22 2.93
N SER A 145 5.29 -7.51 3.28
CA SER A 145 5.71 -8.58 2.38
C SER A 145 4.53 -9.51 2.16
N ASN A 146 4.01 -9.57 0.93
CA ASN A 146 2.85 -10.37 0.52
C ASN A 146 3.18 -11.33 -0.63
#